data_AF-A0A4V2JYL3-F1
#
_entry.id   AF-A0A4V2JYL3-F1
#
_cell.length_a   1.000
_cell.length_b   1.000
_cell.length_c   1.000
_cell.angle_alpha   90.00
_cell.angle_beta   90.00
_cell.angle_gamma   90.00
#
_symmetry.space_group_name_H-M   'P 1'
#
loop_
_entity.id
_entity.type
_entity.pdbx_description
1 polymer ?
#
loop_
_entity_poly.entity_id
_entity_poly.type
_entity_poly.pdbx_seq_one_letter_code
_entity_poly.pdbx_strand_id
1 'polypeptide(L)'
;MPALLSLTDAPLFNIWEHLLGDLPAHVSLSHTCRRLREVYSKDDSKWQAALFSAGYGLPLRRMTPIDGAGAVSGLSWRRLAVFLVGHAAVCEIGSCTRANACFAQQYAQLPYTRVRALHPRHPIEFHPLYFYLHFSQNPQTSSSQSHHRRSISAHLPTPSPSPSPPPPPSIPDAVSILLTHLPTFPECRYAQYGPLCTHPNASCAFATFPPVERLEFENGDGEVFMIVENPEGCTILDVNRALAQLIPFDEYHLDVALTHYQELALTSGMSLSQYASTISRDRGFLDDHEYPFLHHIVSSM
;
A
#
# COMPACT_ATOMS: atom_id res chain seq x y z
N MET A 1 25.48 -22.25 34.25
CA MET A 1 24.22 -21.74 33.69
C MET A 1 23.81 -22.63 32.53
N PRO A 2 22.54 -23.08 32.45
CA PRO A 2 22.08 -23.80 31.26
C PRO A 2 22.20 -22.87 30.04
N ALA A 3 22.72 -23.39 28.93
CA ALA A 3 22.75 -22.64 27.68
C ALA A 3 21.30 -22.35 27.23
N LEU A 4 21.04 -21.19 26.62
CA LEU A 4 19.70 -20.83 26.11
C LEU A 4 19.06 -21.96 25.26
N LEU A 5 19.91 -22.65 24.48
CA LEU A 5 19.53 -23.76 23.61
C LEU A 5 19.31 -25.09 24.35
N SER A 6 19.36 -25.12 25.68
CA SER A 6 19.01 -26.29 26.52
C SER A 6 17.66 -26.15 27.22
N LEU A 7 17.00 -24.98 27.11
CA LEU A 7 15.64 -24.76 27.62
C LEU A 7 14.63 -25.64 26.88
N THR A 8 13.43 -25.83 27.39
CA THR A 8 12.32 -26.41 26.59
C THR A 8 11.74 -25.35 25.63
N ASP A 9 10.81 -25.74 24.76
CA ASP A 9 10.24 -24.79 23.79
C ASP A 9 9.41 -23.68 24.47
N ALA A 10 8.76 -23.97 25.62
CA ALA A 10 7.93 -23.00 26.34
C ALA A 10 8.67 -21.71 26.76
N PRO A 11 9.83 -21.76 27.44
CA PRO A 11 10.63 -20.55 27.70
C PRO A 11 11.09 -19.81 26.45
N LEU A 12 11.39 -20.53 25.36
CA LEU A 12 11.76 -19.91 24.08
C LEU A 12 10.56 -19.20 23.44
N PHE A 13 9.33 -19.67 23.70
CA PHE A 13 8.11 -18.98 23.31
C PHE A 13 7.84 -17.72 24.12
N ASN A 14 8.24 -17.64 25.39
CA ASN A 14 8.08 -16.40 26.17
C ASN A 14 8.97 -15.26 25.62
N ILE A 15 10.13 -15.58 25.03
CA ILE A 15 10.98 -14.59 24.35
C ILE A 15 10.23 -13.96 23.18
N TRP A 16 9.37 -14.72 22.49
CA TRP A 16 8.59 -14.21 21.37
C TRP A 16 7.65 -13.08 21.81
N GLU A 17 6.97 -13.21 22.96
CA GLU A 17 6.07 -12.17 23.47
C GLU A 17 6.79 -10.85 23.79
N HIS A 18 8.07 -10.92 24.17
CA HIS A 18 8.89 -9.75 24.46
C HIS A 18 9.43 -9.02 23.21
N LEU A 19 9.34 -9.63 22.03
CA LEU A 19 9.87 -9.09 20.77
C LEU A 19 8.78 -8.66 19.80
N LEU A 20 7.54 -8.67 20.26
CA LEU A 20 6.39 -8.44 19.40
C LEU A 20 6.43 -7.06 18.73
N GLY A 21 6.17 -7.04 17.43
CA GLY A 21 6.27 -5.84 16.58
C GLY A 21 7.68 -5.55 16.07
N ASP A 22 8.73 -6.14 16.67
CA ASP A 22 10.10 -6.10 16.16
C ASP A 22 10.34 -7.28 15.20
N LEU A 23 9.84 -7.12 13.97
CA LEU A 23 10.03 -8.10 12.90
C LEU A 23 11.52 -8.40 12.64
N PRO A 24 12.44 -7.42 12.58
CA PRO A 24 13.87 -7.70 12.46
C PRO A 24 14.41 -8.63 13.57
N ALA A 25 14.00 -8.45 14.82
CA ALA A 25 14.41 -9.32 15.92
C ALA A 25 13.87 -10.75 15.75
N HIS A 26 12.59 -10.90 15.40
CA HIS A 26 12.00 -12.22 15.13
C HIS A 26 12.70 -12.95 13.97
N VAL A 27 12.97 -12.26 12.86
CA VAL A 27 13.69 -12.83 11.71
C VAL A 27 15.10 -13.25 12.12
N SER A 28 15.83 -12.38 12.83
CA SER A 28 17.20 -12.65 13.29
C SER A 28 17.27 -13.86 14.24
N LEU A 29 16.36 -13.95 15.21
CA LEU A 29 16.27 -15.11 16.11
C LEU A 29 15.98 -16.41 15.34
N SER A 30 15.02 -16.38 14.42
CA SER A 30 14.66 -17.55 13.61
C SER A 30 15.81 -18.04 12.72
N HIS A 31 16.80 -17.19 12.45
CA HIS A 31 17.99 -17.50 11.64
C HIS A 31 19.26 -17.76 12.47
N THR A 32 19.20 -17.58 13.79
CA THR A 32 20.38 -17.71 14.67
C THR A 32 20.89 -19.15 14.76
N CYS A 33 20.00 -20.14 14.87
CA CYS A 33 20.40 -21.55 14.90
C CYS A 33 19.27 -22.48 14.44
N ARG A 34 19.60 -23.74 14.14
CA ARG A 34 18.64 -24.76 13.68
C ARG A 34 17.48 -24.94 14.65
N ARG A 35 17.74 -24.98 15.95
CA ARG A 35 16.71 -25.16 16.97
C ARG A 35 15.70 -24.01 16.99
N LEU A 36 16.16 -22.76 16.97
CA LEU A 36 15.27 -21.59 16.95
C LEU A 36 14.49 -21.51 15.64
N ARG A 37 15.14 -21.85 14.52
CA ARG A 37 14.46 -21.99 13.22
C ARG A 37 13.31 -22.97 13.32
N GLU A 38 13.52 -24.16 13.87
CA GLU A 38 12.48 -25.17 14.03
C GLU A 38 11.33 -24.69 14.92
N VAL A 39 11.63 -24.12 16.09
CA VAL A 39 10.62 -23.59 17.02
C VAL A 39 9.76 -22.51 16.35
N TYR A 40 10.38 -21.56 15.65
CA TYR A 40 9.67 -20.50 14.91
C TYR A 40 8.95 -20.98 13.65
N SER A 41 9.20 -22.22 13.19
CA SER A 41 8.50 -22.79 12.02
C SER A 41 7.24 -23.56 12.40
N LYS A 42 7.04 -23.88 13.68
CA LYS A 42 5.93 -24.74 14.14
C LYS A 42 4.57 -24.04 14.11
N ASP A 43 4.55 -22.71 14.15
CA ASP A 43 3.31 -21.94 14.33
C ASP A 43 3.38 -20.62 13.55
N ASP A 44 2.70 -20.59 12.40
CA ASP A 44 2.64 -19.41 11.52
C ASP A 44 1.72 -18.31 12.08
N SER A 45 0.80 -18.64 13.01
CA SER A 45 -0.07 -17.64 13.66
C SER A 45 0.71 -16.66 14.54
N LYS A 46 1.88 -17.07 15.02
CA LYS A 46 2.83 -16.18 15.69
C LYS A 46 3.47 -15.18 14.72
N TRP A 47 3.74 -15.58 13.50
CA TRP A 47 4.23 -14.63 12.50
C TRP A 47 3.13 -13.65 12.09
N GLN A 48 1.88 -14.11 11.97
CA GLN A 48 0.71 -13.25 11.77
C GLN A 48 0.60 -12.21 12.90
N ALA A 49 0.63 -12.64 14.16
CA ALA A 49 0.55 -11.73 15.31
C ALA A 49 1.70 -10.72 15.35
N ALA A 50 2.93 -11.15 15.03
CA ALA A 50 4.08 -10.25 14.96
C ALA A 50 3.93 -9.20 13.83
N LEU A 51 3.42 -9.63 12.66
CA LEU A 51 3.15 -8.74 11.54
C LEU A 51 2.03 -7.74 11.84
N PHE A 52 0.96 -8.20 12.49
CA PHE A 52 -0.17 -7.34 12.85
C PHE A 52 0.26 -6.28 13.86
N SER A 53 1.07 -6.68 14.83
CA SER A 53 1.66 -5.76 15.81
C SER A 53 2.63 -4.75 15.20
N ALA A 54 3.22 -5.11 14.05
CA ALA A 54 4.04 -4.21 13.24
C ALA A 54 3.24 -3.40 12.21
N GLY A 55 1.91 -3.55 12.17
CA GLY A 55 1.01 -2.82 11.29
C GLY A 55 0.86 -3.38 9.87
N TYR A 56 1.17 -4.65 9.66
CA TYR A 56 1.10 -5.30 8.35
C TYR A 56 0.03 -6.39 8.29
N GLY A 57 -0.76 -6.38 7.22
CA GLY A 57 -1.68 -7.43 6.83
C GLY A 57 -1.17 -8.23 5.64
N LEU A 58 -1.94 -9.24 5.23
CA LEU A 58 -1.65 -10.02 4.02
C LEU A 58 -2.55 -9.53 2.87
N PRO A 59 -2.01 -8.84 1.86
CA PRO A 59 -2.81 -8.35 0.74
C PRO A 59 -3.43 -9.50 -0.07
N LEU A 60 -4.65 -9.28 -0.58
CA LEU A 60 -5.34 -10.18 -1.47
C LEU A 60 -4.64 -10.26 -2.82
N ARG A 61 -4.64 -11.46 -3.40
CA ARG A 61 -4.19 -11.68 -4.78
C ARG A 61 -5.32 -11.56 -5.78
N ARG A 62 -5.00 -11.14 -6.99
CA ARG A 62 -5.93 -11.29 -8.12
C ARG A 62 -6.10 -12.79 -8.41
N MET A 63 -7.35 -13.26 -8.43
CA MET A 63 -7.68 -14.66 -8.68
C MET A 63 -7.66 -15.04 -10.18
N THR A 64 -6.84 -14.41 -11.01
CA THR A 64 -6.75 -14.80 -12.42
C THR A 64 -6.06 -16.17 -12.52
N PRO A 65 -6.75 -17.21 -13.03
CA PRO A 65 -6.15 -18.51 -13.25
C PRO A 65 -5.35 -18.43 -14.56
N ILE A 66 -4.13 -17.90 -14.48
CA ILE A 66 -3.19 -18.06 -15.59
C ILE A 66 -2.34 -19.27 -15.23
N ASP A 67 -2.64 -20.38 -15.90
CA ASP A 67 -1.84 -21.60 -15.85
C ASP A 67 -0.35 -21.27 -16.04
N GLY A 68 0.44 -21.68 -15.06
CA GLY A 68 1.84 -22.02 -15.28
C GLY A 68 2.81 -20.86 -15.54
N ALA A 69 2.89 -19.87 -14.65
CA ALA A 69 4.16 -19.16 -14.39
C ALA A 69 4.08 -18.36 -13.08
N GLY A 70 5.10 -18.49 -12.22
CA GLY A 70 5.54 -17.39 -11.35
C GLY A 70 4.81 -17.11 -10.03
N ALA A 71 3.53 -17.44 -9.87
CA ALA A 71 2.79 -17.10 -8.65
C ALA A 71 3.56 -17.54 -7.39
N VAL A 72 3.64 -16.68 -6.35
CA VAL A 72 4.18 -17.06 -5.04
C VAL A 72 3.18 -18.01 -4.33
N SER A 73 2.86 -19.15 -4.93
CA SER A 73 2.13 -20.25 -4.28
C SER A 73 2.70 -20.47 -2.87
N GLY A 74 1.88 -20.27 -1.83
CA GLY A 74 2.30 -20.44 -0.44
C GLY A 74 3.13 -19.30 0.16
N LEU A 75 2.71 -18.04 0.02
CA LEU A 75 3.24 -16.95 0.85
C LEU A 75 2.68 -17.12 2.28
N SER A 76 3.49 -17.70 3.16
CA SER A 76 3.17 -17.79 4.60
C SER A 76 3.48 -16.47 5.32
N TRP A 77 2.93 -16.28 6.52
CA TRP A 77 3.18 -15.10 7.35
C TRP A 77 4.67 -14.93 7.62
N ARG A 78 5.35 -16.03 7.96
CA ARG A 78 6.80 -16.02 8.11
C ARG A 78 7.53 -15.50 6.87
N ARG A 79 7.15 -15.97 5.69
CA ARG A 79 7.83 -15.59 4.44
C ARG A 79 7.58 -14.12 4.12
N LEU A 80 6.38 -13.63 4.39
CA LEU A 80 6.05 -12.21 4.30
C LEU A 80 6.93 -11.37 5.24
N ALA A 81 7.09 -11.76 6.52
CA ALA A 81 7.96 -11.06 7.46
C ALA A 81 9.41 -10.97 6.96
N VAL A 82 9.95 -12.05 6.40
CA VAL A 82 11.31 -12.04 5.82
C VAL A 82 11.39 -11.09 4.63
N PHE A 83 10.39 -11.06 3.74
CA PHE A 83 10.37 -10.12 2.62
C PHE A 83 10.31 -8.67 3.07
N LEU A 84 9.46 -8.35 4.06
CA LEU A 84 9.33 -6.99 4.59
C LEU A 84 10.63 -6.50 5.26
N VAL A 85 11.22 -7.33 6.12
CA VAL A 85 12.50 -6.99 6.78
C VAL A 85 13.63 -6.84 5.76
N GLY A 86 13.71 -7.74 4.78
CA GLY A 86 14.71 -7.67 3.72
C GLY A 86 14.54 -6.44 2.83
N HIS A 87 13.31 -6.12 2.44
CA HIS A 87 13.00 -4.96 1.61
C HIS A 87 13.32 -3.65 2.33
N ALA A 88 12.94 -3.51 3.60
CA ALA A 88 13.20 -2.30 4.38
C ALA A 88 14.70 -1.95 4.47
N ALA A 89 15.59 -2.95 4.43
CA ALA A 89 17.03 -2.74 4.49
C ALA A 89 17.65 -2.19 3.20
N VAL A 90 16.97 -2.37 2.05
CA VAL A 90 17.49 -1.98 0.73
C VAL A 90 16.63 -0.93 0.02
N CYS A 91 15.42 -0.67 0.52
CA CYS A 91 14.51 0.30 -0.07
C CYS A 91 14.97 1.73 0.26
N GLU A 92 15.23 2.52 -0.77
CA GLU A 92 15.61 3.94 -0.64
C GLU A 92 14.39 4.87 -0.48
N ILE A 93 13.16 4.35 -0.65
CA ILE A 93 11.95 5.17 -0.67
C ILE A 93 11.45 5.42 0.75
N GLY A 94 11.48 6.69 1.16
CA GLY A 94 11.14 7.14 2.51
C GLY A 94 9.69 6.86 2.92
N SER A 95 8.74 6.84 1.98
CA SER A 95 7.33 6.51 2.24
C SER A 95 7.12 5.01 2.44
N CYS A 96 7.89 4.16 1.76
CA CYS A 96 7.87 2.71 1.90
C CYS A 96 8.52 2.27 3.23
N THR A 97 9.71 2.79 3.52
CA THR A 97 10.46 2.47 4.76
C THR A 97 9.71 2.89 6.02
N ARG A 98 8.93 3.97 5.94
CA ARG A 98 8.17 4.54 7.06
C ARG A 98 6.67 4.30 6.98
N ALA A 99 6.21 3.36 6.15
CA ALA A 99 4.77 3.13 5.93
C ALA A 99 4.00 3.15 7.26
N ASN A 100 4.39 2.30 8.22
CA ASN A 100 3.69 2.19 9.51
C ASN A 100 4.22 3.10 10.62
N ALA A 101 5.16 4.00 10.34
CA ALA A 101 5.78 4.85 11.38
C ALA A 101 4.76 5.77 12.06
N CYS A 102 3.71 6.18 11.33
CA CYS A 102 2.62 7.02 11.81
C CYS A 102 1.81 6.37 12.96
N PHE A 103 1.75 5.04 13.00
CA PHE A 103 0.92 4.30 13.96
C PHE A 103 1.72 3.46 14.95
N ALA A 104 3.06 3.44 14.84
CA ALA A 104 3.95 2.63 15.68
C ALA A 104 3.70 2.82 17.19
N GLN A 105 3.45 4.06 17.64
CA GLN A 105 3.16 4.35 19.05
C GLN A 105 1.79 3.86 19.51
N GLN A 106 0.79 3.89 18.61
CA GLN A 106 -0.56 3.42 18.91
C GLN A 106 -0.64 1.89 18.90
N TYR A 107 0.09 1.22 18.00
CA TYR A 107 0.20 -0.25 17.97
C TYR A 107 0.79 -0.83 19.27
N ALA A 108 1.78 -0.16 19.87
CA ALA A 108 2.35 -0.59 21.15
C ALA A 108 1.35 -0.61 22.31
N GLN A 109 0.23 0.11 22.19
CA GLN A 109 -0.82 0.20 23.21
C GLN A 109 -1.95 -0.80 23.00
N LEU A 110 -2.02 -1.47 21.84
CA LEU A 110 -3.07 -2.44 21.55
C LEU A 110 -2.74 -3.84 22.10
N PRO A 111 -3.74 -4.58 22.61
CA PRO A 111 -3.57 -5.98 22.91
C PRO A 111 -3.30 -6.77 21.62
N TYR A 112 -2.21 -7.52 21.70
CA TYR A 112 -1.30 -8.00 20.66
C TYR A 112 -1.81 -8.89 19.51
N THR A 113 -3.12 -9.11 19.35
CA THR A 113 -3.63 -10.14 18.41
C THR A 113 -5.01 -9.90 17.84
N ARG A 114 -5.69 -8.79 18.17
CA ARG A 114 -7.12 -8.68 17.84
C ARG A 114 -7.35 -7.91 16.55
N VAL A 115 -7.62 -8.63 15.46
CA VAL A 115 -8.55 -8.14 14.44
C VAL A 115 -9.87 -7.92 15.16
N ARG A 116 -10.32 -6.67 15.21
CA ARG A 116 -11.53 -6.33 15.96
C ARG A 116 -12.65 -6.10 14.97
N ALA A 117 -13.78 -6.76 15.20
CA ALA A 117 -15.06 -6.20 14.80
C ALA A 117 -15.26 -4.91 15.60
N LEU A 118 -14.98 -3.76 14.99
CA LEU A 118 -15.10 -2.47 15.65
C LEU A 118 -16.58 -2.15 15.92
N HIS A 119 -16.84 -1.55 17.08
CA HIS A 119 -18.15 -0.97 17.37
C HIS A 119 -18.40 0.21 16.42
N PRO A 120 -19.63 0.46 15.93
CA PRO A 120 -19.95 1.55 14.98
C PRO A 120 -19.59 2.99 15.40
N ARG A 121 -19.05 3.19 16.61
CA ARG A 121 -18.67 4.50 17.16
C ARG A 121 -17.18 4.59 17.51
N HIS A 122 -16.40 3.56 17.19
CA HIS A 122 -14.96 3.61 17.39
C HIS A 122 -14.35 4.46 16.27
N PRO A 123 -13.50 5.45 16.57
CA PRO A 123 -12.80 6.18 15.53
C PRO A 123 -11.89 5.20 14.78
N ILE A 124 -12.07 5.14 13.46
CA ILE A 124 -11.20 4.45 12.52
C ILE A 124 -10.33 5.52 11.88
N GLU A 125 -9.01 5.36 11.94
CA GLU A 125 -8.07 6.25 11.27
C GLU A 125 -7.58 5.57 10.00
N PHE A 126 -7.67 6.26 8.86
CA PHE A 126 -7.07 5.78 7.62
C PHE A 126 -5.57 6.01 7.63
N HIS A 127 -4.85 5.07 7.03
CA HIS A 127 -3.41 5.16 6.90
C HIS A 127 -3.00 6.38 6.06
N PRO A 128 -2.00 7.18 6.46
CA PRO A 128 -1.58 8.37 5.71
C PRO A 128 -1.20 8.11 4.25
N LEU A 129 -0.64 6.94 3.94
CA LEU A 129 -0.35 6.54 2.56
C LEU A 129 -1.60 6.48 1.68
N TYR A 130 -2.78 6.17 2.24
CA TYR A 130 -4.04 6.26 1.49
C TYR A 130 -4.24 7.69 0.96
N PHE A 131 -4.03 8.70 1.81
CA PHE A 131 -4.21 10.09 1.39
C PHE A 131 -3.11 10.60 0.48
N TYR A 132 -1.86 10.21 0.74
CA TYR A 132 -0.73 10.56 -0.09
C TYR A 132 -0.88 10.05 -1.53
N LEU A 133 -1.41 8.84 -1.71
CA LEU A 133 -1.61 8.25 -3.03
C LEU A 133 -2.82 8.85 -3.74
N HIS A 134 -3.91 9.12 -3.04
CA HIS A 134 -5.20 9.44 -3.68
C HIS A 134 -5.57 10.92 -3.67
N PHE A 135 -4.89 11.76 -2.89
CA PHE A 135 -5.18 13.18 -2.75
C PHE A 135 -3.94 14.09 -2.84
N SER A 136 -2.80 13.57 -3.33
CA SER A 136 -1.70 14.43 -3.75
C SER A 136 -2.18 15.28 -4.92
N GLN A 137 -2.58 16.51 -4.61
CA GLN A 137 -3.16 17.46 -5.54
C GLN A 137 -2.37 17.51 -6.84
N ASN A 138 -3.07 17.32 -7.96
CA ASN A 138 -2.52 17.49 -9.29
C ASN A 138 -2.00 18.95 -9.42
N PRO A 139 -0.67 19.19 -9.55
CA PRO A 139 -0.13 20.54 -9.62
C PRO A 139 -0.74 21.38 -10.75
N GLN A 140 -1.26 20.72 -11.79
CA GLN A 140 -1.87 21.39 -12.94
C GLN A 140 -3.24 22.02 -12.65
N THR A 141 -3.91 21.66 -11.55
CA THR A 141 -5.14 22.35 -11.11
C THR A 141 -4.88 23.55 -10.19
N SER A 142 -3.61 23.84 -9.88
CA SER A 142 -3.21 24.95 -9.01
C SER A 142 -2.54 26.13 -9.73
N SER A 143 -2.63 26.20 -11.06
CA SER A 143 -2.19 27.37 -11.83
C SER A 143 -3.23 28.50 -11.76
N SER A 144 -3.47 29.03 -10.56
CA SER A 144 -3.99 30.39 -10.31
C SER A 144 -4.09 30.66 -8.80
N GLN A 145 -2.95 30.73 -8.08
CA GLN A 145 -2.75 31.71 -7.00
C GLN A 145 -1.30 31.66 -6.50
N SER A 146 -0.51 32.55 -7.08
CA SER A 146 0.84 32.88 -6.65
C SER A 146 0.88 33.48 -5.24
N HIS A 147 1.92 33.11 -4.48
CA HIS A 147 2.66 33.94 -3.53
C HIS A 147 1.90 35.07 -2.80
N HIS A 148 1.73 34.96 -1.48
CA HIS A 148 2.04 36.11 -0.61
C HIS A 148 2.40 35.73 0.84
N ARG A 149 3.63 36.13 1.17
CA ARG A 149 4.14 36.54 2.49
C ARG A 149 3.06 36.99 3.49
N ARG A 150 3.31 36.63 4.76
CA ARG A 150 2.82 37.34 5.95
C ARG A 150 2.92 38.87 5.76
N SER A 151 1.79 39.56 5.79
CA SER A 151 1.68 40.95 6.21
C SER A 151 0.27 41.24 6.70
N ILE A 152 0.18 41.78 7.90
CA ILE A 152 -1.03 42.36 8.51
C ILE A 152 -1.31 43.70 7.80
N SER A 153 -2.55 43.96 7.36
CA SER A 153 -3.28 45.24 7.57
C SER A 153 -4.58 45.37 6.75
N ALA A 154 -5.64 45.80 7.46
CA ALA A 154 -6.77 46.67 7.12
C ALA A 154 -7.77 46.34 5.98
N HIS A 155 -9.02 46.24 6.45
CA HIS A 155 -10.34 46.25 5.79
C HIS A 155 -10.50 46.97 4.44
N LEU A 156 -11.26 46.34 3.52
CA LEU A 156 -12.44 46.87 2.79
C LEU A 156 -13.21 45.70 2.12
N PRO A 157 -14.55 45.75 1.99
CA PRO A 157 -15.37 44.61 1.58
C PRO A 157 -15.47 44.47 0.06
N THR A 158 -15.24 43.27 -0.47
CA THR A 158 -15.54 42.89 -1.87
C THR A 158 -16.84 42.08 -1.90
N PRO A 159 -17.68 42.24 -2.95
CA PRO A 159 -19.04 41.71 -2.98
C PRO A 159 -19.08 40.18 -3.14
N SER A 160 -20.11 39.57 -2.55
CA SER A 160 -20.35 38.13 -2.49
C SER A 160 -20.26 37.43 -3.86
N PRO A 161 -19.57 36.29 -3.97
CA PRO A 161 -19.74 35.41 -5.12
C PRO A 161 -21.07 34.65 -4.96
N SER A 162 -21.86 34.63 -6.04
CA SER A 162 -23.00 33.74 -6.19
C SER A 162 -22.59 32.28 -5.94
N PRO A 163 -23.49 31.43 -5.41
CA PRO A 163 -23.15 30.05 -5.09
C PRO A 163 -22.79 29.28 -6.37
N SER A 164 -21.57 28.73 -6.37
CA SER A 164 -21.17 27.71 -7.33
C SER A 164 -22.14 26.53 -7.28
N PRO A 165 -22.43 25.86 -8.41
CA PRO A 165 -23.22 24.63 -8.38
C PRO A 165 -22.59 23.62 -7.42
N PRO A 166 -23.40 22.82 -6.70
CA PRO A 166 -22.88 21.80 -5.81
C PRO A 166 -22.00 20.84 -6.64
N PRO A 167 -20.80 20.47 -6.16
CA PRO A 167 -19.99 19.47 -6.82
C PRO A 167 -20.81 18.18 -6.95
N PRO A 168 -20.67 17.42 -8.06
CA PRO A 168 -21.38 16.15 -8.22
C PRO A 168 -21.05 15.21 -7.05
N PRO A 169 -21.98 14.31 -6.69
CA PRO A 169 -21.80 13.42 -5.56
C PRO A 169 -20.52 12.61 -5.72
N SER A 170 -19.72 12.66 -4.66
CA SER A 170 -18.28 12.43 -4.61
C SER A 170 -17.87 10.98 -4.89
N ILE A 171 -17.69 10.64 -6.16
CA ILE A 171 -16.83 9.53 -6.57
C ILE A 171 -15.39 10.08 -6.59
N PRO A 172 -14.39 9.37 -6.03
CA PRO A 172 -13.00 9.81 -6.11
C PRO A 172 -12.59 10.04 -7.57
N ASP A 173 -11.82 11.11 -7.82
CA ASP A 173 -11.39 11.50 -9.17
C ASP A 173 -10.73 10.32 -9.89
N ALA A 174 -11.39 9.79 -10.92
CA ALA A 174 -10.96 8.59 -11.63
C ALA A 174 -9.59 8.74 -12.29
N VAL A 175 -9.20 9.97 -12.66
CA VAL A 175 -7.85 10.27 -13.15
C VAL A 175 -6.83 10.13 -12.02
N SER A 176 -7.08 10.74 -10.86
CA SER A 176 -6.22 10.57 -9.68
C SER A 176 -6.07 9.09 -9.30
N ILE A 177 -7.15 8.31 -9.32
CA ILE A 177 -7.10 6.86 -9.09
C ILE A 177 -6.19 6.20 -10.13
N LEU A 178 -6.46 6.43 -11.43
CA LEU A 178 -5.69 5.87 -12.53
C LEU A 178 -4.19 6.12 -12.36
N LEU A 179 -3.79 7.35 -12.06
CA LEU A 179 -2.39 7.72 -11.87
C LEU A 179 -1.70 6.94 -10.74
N THR A 180 -2.42 6.51 -9.69
CA THR A 180 -1.85 5.66 -8.63
C THR A 180 -1.53 4.23 -9.07
N HIS A 181 -2.13 3.79 -10.19
CA HIS A 181 -1.94 2.46 -10.77
C HIS A 181 -0.94 2.44 -11.92
N LEU A 182 -0.54 3.61 -12.42
CA LEU A 182 0.49 3.70 -13.44
C LEU A 182 1.88 3.66 -12.78
N PRO A 183 2.93 3.27 -13.52
CA PRO A 183 4.29 3.40 -13.02
C PRO A 183 4.57 4.87 -12.68
N THR A 184 5.19 5.13 -11.55
CA THR A 184 5.56 6.49 -11.15
C THR A 184 7.07 6.68 -11.21
N PHE A 185 7.54 7.92 -11.13
CA PHE A 185 8.94 8.27 -10.85
C PHE A 185 9.13 8.57 -9.35
N PRO A 186 9.57 7.64 -8.49
CA PRO A 186 9.93 8.01 -7.13
C PRO A 186 11.45 8.03 -6.97
N GLU A 187 12.03 9.23 -6.92
CA GLU A 187 13.17 9.67 -6.09
C GLU A 187 14.48 8.83 -6.03
N CYS A 188 14.63 7.72 -6.76
CA CYS A 188 15.69 6.74 -6.58
C CYS A 188 16.47 6.49 -7.88
N ARG A 189 17.81 6.39 -7.79
CA ARG A 189 18.68 6.10 -8.95
C ARG A 189 18.59 4.65 -9.44
N TYR A 190 18.04 3.74 -8.63
CA TYR A 190 18.09 2.28 -8.85
C TYR A 190 16.72 1.61 -9.02
N ALA A 191 15.62 2.28 -8.61
CA ALA A 191 14.25 1.80 -8.77
C ALA A 191 13.40 2.91 -9.39
N GLN A 192 13.66 3.18 -10.67
CA GLN A 192 13.12 4.35 -11.37
C GLN A 192 11.61 4.28 -11.65
N TYR A 193 10.98 3.11 -11.51
CA TYR A 193 9.57 2.88 -11.82
C TYR A 193 8.96 1.89 -10.84
N GLY A 194 7.97 2.32 -10.06
CA GLY A 194 7.30 1.44 -9.11
C GLY A 194 5.94 1.98 -8.65
N PRO A 195 4.81 1.40 -9.11
CA PRO A 195 3.53 1.59 -8.42
C PRO A 195 3.58 1.00 -7.00
N LEU A 196 2.62 1.35 -6.14
CA LEU A 196 2.51 0.83 -4.76
C LEU A 196 2.75 -0.69 -4.68
N CYS A 197 2.23 -1.43 -5.65
CA CYS A 197 2.29 -2.89 -5.66
C CYS A 197 3.71 -3.47 -5.79
N THR A 198 4.73 -2.69 -6.14
CA THR A 198 6.14 -3.16 -6.14
C THR A 198 6.80 -3.01 -4.77
N HIS A 199 6.19 -2.27 -3.85
CA HIS A 199 6.71 -1.94 -2.53
C HIS A 199 6.05 -2.81 -1.46
N PRO A 200 6.63 -3.95 -1.04
CA PRO A 200 5.99 -4.87 -0.10
C PRO A 200 5.58 -4.20 1.21
N ASN A 201 6.39 -3.29 1.79
CA ASN A 201 6.00 -2.61 3.03
C ASN A 201 4.75 -1.78 2.86
N ALA A 202 4.70 -0.95 1.82
CA ALA A 202 3.55 -0.09 1.55
C ALA A 202 2.33 -0.91 1.09
N SER A 203 2.55 -1.95 0.30
CA SER A 203 1.51 -2.88 -0.17
C SER A 203 0.83 -3.62 0.98
N CYS A 204 1.62 -4.06 1.98
CA CYS A 204 1.12 -4.87 3.09
C CYS A 204 0.71 -4.04 4.31
N ALA A 205 0.94 -2.72 4.31
CA ALA A 205 0.48 -1.85 5.39
C ALA A 205 -1.04 -1.93 5.55
N PHE A 206 -1.55 -1.96 6.78
CA PHE A 206 -2.98 -1.88 7.00
C PHE A 206 -3.56 -0.57 6.47
N ALA A 207 -4.72 -0.65 5.85
CA ALA A 207 -5.44 0.52 5.36
C ALA A 207 -5.98 1.40 6.49
N THR A 208 -6.21 0.81 7.66
CA THR A 208 -6.82 1.47 8.80
C THR A 208 -6.17 1.08 10.12
N PHE A 209 -6.38 1.93 11.12
CA PHE A 209 -6.07 1.66 12.51
C PHE A 209 -7.32 1.79 13.39
N PRO A 210 -7.64 0.77 14.22
CA PRO A 210 -7.06 -0.58 14.19
C PRO A 210 -7.43 -1.32 12.89
N PRO A 211 -6.75 -2.42 12.54
CA PRO A 211 -7.05 -3.17 11.32
C PRO A 211 -8.48 -3.73 11.34
N VAL A 212 -9.15 -3.62 10.19
CA VAL A 212 -10.51 -4.14 9.97
C VAL A 212 -10.55 -5.07 8.77
N GLU A 213 -11.48 -6.02 8.79
CA GLU A 213 -11.64 -7.03 7.72
C GLU A 213 -12.51 -6.53 6.57
N ARG A 214 -13.30 -5.47 6.79
CA ARG A 214 -14.23 -4.93 5.80
C ARG A 214 -14.26 -3.41 5.88
N LEU A 215 -14.08 -2.76 4.74
CA LEU A 215 -14.20 -1.32 4.56
C LEU A 215 -15.30 -1.04 3.54
N GLU A 216 -16.24 -0.17 3.90
CA GLU A 216 -17.29 0.33 3.02
C GLU A 216 -17.04 1.83 2.79
N PHE A 217 -17.09 2.24 1.53
CA PHE A 217 -16.87 3.63 1.14
C PHE A 217 -18.19 4.19 0.62
N GLU A 218 -18.68 5.23 1.28
CA GLU A 218 -19.92 5.92 0.96
C GLU A 218 -19.64 7.21 0.20
N ASN A 219 -20.53 7.57 -0.72
CA ASN A 219 -20.52 8.88 -1.37
C ASN A 219 -21.18 9.95 -0.46
N GLY A 220 -21.23 11.20 -0.93
CA GLY A 220 -21.87 12.30 -0.19
C GLY A 220 -23.37 12.12 0.09
N ASP A 221 -24.03 11.17 -0.56
CA ASP A 221 -25.45 10.83 -0.39
C ASP A 221 -25.66 9.64 0.56
N GLY A 222 -24.59 9.03 1.07
CA GLY A 222 -24.64 7.85 1.95
C GLY A 222 -24.79 6.52 1.20
N GLU A 223 -24.64 6.51 -0.12
CA GLU A 223 -24.66 5.28 -0.91
C GLU A 223 -23.26 4.65 -0.95
N VAL A 224 -23.17 3.36 -0.64
CA VAL A 224 -21.92 2.60 -0.71
C VAL A 224 -21.54 2.37 -2.17
N PHE A 225 -20.40 2.92 -2.60
CA PHE A 225 -19.91 2.79 -3.98
C PHE A 225 -18.74 1.79 -4.11
N MET A 226 -18.09 1.43 -3.01
CA MET A 226 -16.97 0.49 -3.00
C MET A 226 -16.90 -0.26 -1.67
N ILE A 227 -16.60 -1.55 -1.74
CA ILE A 227 -16.43 -2.42 -0.57
C ILE A 227 -15.12 -3.18 -0.74
N VAL A 228 -14.32 -3.24 0.32
CA VAL A 228 -13.05 -3.99 0.37
C VAL A 228 -13.13 -4.96 1.53
N GLU A 229 -12.99 -6.25 1.25
CA GLU A 229 -13.03 -7.31 2.26
C GLU A 229 -11.74 -8.12 2.24
N ASN A 230 -11.09 -8.25 3.39
CA ASN A 230 -9.94 -9.11 3.60
C ASN A 230 -9.98 -9.68 5.04
N PRO A 231 -10.25 -10.98 5.23
CA PRO A 231 -10.29 -11.60 6.56
C PRO A 231 -8.99 -11.44 7.36
N GLU A 232 -7.88 -11.20 6.68
CA GLU A 232 -6.55 -10.99 7.27
C GLU A 232 -6.24 -9.50 7.52
N GLY A 233 -7.25 -8.64 7.42
CA GLY A 233 -7.18 -7.19 7.57
C GLY A 233 -6.88 -6.48 6.26
N CYS A 234 -7.73 -5.51 5.90
CA CYS A 234 -7.60 -4.74 4.66
C CYS A 234 -6.28 -3.98 4.61
N THR A 235 -5.55 -4.14 3.50
CA THR A 235 -4.28 -3.47 3.23
C THR A 235 -4.44 -2.29 2.26
N ILE A 236 -3.43 -1.42 2.17
CA ILE A 236 -3.43 -0.33 1.18
C ILE A 236 -3.54 -0.90 -0.24
N LEU A 237 -2.88 -2.02 -0.53
CA LEU A 237 -2.95 -2.64 -1.85
C LEU A 237 -4.36 -3.16 -2.18
N ASP A 238 -5.09 -3.69 -1.20
CA ASP A 238 -6.49 -4.12 -1.40
C ASP A 238 -7.39 -2.94 -1.77
N VAL A 239 -7.27 -1.84 -1.04
CA VAL A 239 -8.03 -0.61 -1.29
C VAL A 239 -7.67 0.00 -2.64
N ASN A 240 -6.38 0.08 -2.95
CA ASN A 240 -5.90 0.54 -4.24
C ASN A 240 -6.50 -0.31 -5.37
N ARG A 241 -6.45 -1.65 -5.27
CA ARG A 241 -7.04 -2.56 -6.28
C ARG A 241 -8.53 -2.38 -6.46
N ALA A 242 -9.28 -2.16 -5.39
CA ALA A 242 -10.71 -1.91 -5.47
C ALA A 242 -11.01 -0.58 -6.17
N LEU A 243 -10.23 0.47 -5.90
CA LEU A 243 -10.35 1.75 -6.60
C LEU A 243 -10.08 1.60 -8.11
N ALA A 244 -9.12 0.76 -8.51
CA ALA A 244 -8.87 0.48 -9.93
C ALA A 244 -10.10 -0.03 -10.69
N GLN A 245 -11.02 -0.73 -10.01
CA GLN A 245 -12.24 -1.24 -10.64
C GLN A 245 -13.25 -0.12 -10.97
N LEU A 246 -13.08 1.06 -10.38
CA LEU A 246 -13.91 2.23 -10.63
C LEU A 246 -13.44 3.05 -11.84
N ILE A 247 -12.24 2.77 -12.38
CA ILE A 247 -11.70 3.50 -13.53
C ILE A 247 -12.53 3.16 -14.78
N PRO A 248 -13.14 4.16 -15.45
CA PRO A 248 -13.84 3.94 -16.71
C PRO A 248 -12.89 3.48 -17.81
N PHE A 249 -13.32 2.49 -18.60
CA PHE A 249 -12.63 2.07 -19.82
C PHE A 249 -13.16 2.88 -21.01
N ASP A 250 -12.79 4.16 -21.06
CA ASP A 250 -13.16 5.09 -22.14
C ASP A 250 -11.92 5.70 -22.83
N GLU A 251 -12.13 6.42 -23.93
CA GLU A 251 -11.06 7.05 -24.70
C GLU A 251 -10.30 8.11 -23.90
N TYR A 252 -10.95 8.80 -22.96
CA TYR A 252 -10.33 9.84 -22.17
C TYR A 252 -9.29 9.26 -21.20
N HIS A 253 -9.65 8.24 -20.43
CA HIS A 253 -8.72 7.58 -19.50
C HIS A 253 -7.61 6.82 -20.22
N LEU A 254 -7.92 6.25 -21.40
CA LEU A 254 -6.91 5.68 -22.29
C LEU A 254 -5.87 6.75 -22.70
N ASP A 255 -6.30 7.92 -23.16
CA ASP A 255 -5.42 9.02 -23.58
C ASP A 255 -4.52 9.51 -22.43
N VAL A 256 -5.09 9.65 -21.23
CA VAL A 256 -4.34 9.99 -20.01
C VAL A 256 -3.26 8.95 -19.72
N ALA A 257 -3.61 7.65 -19.74
CA ALA A 257 -2.65 6.59 -19.48
C ALA A 257 -1.56 6.52 -20.56
N LEU A 258 -1.93 6.64 -21.84
CA LEU A 258 -0.98 6.63 -22.96
C LEU A 258 -0.02 7.81 -22.89
N THR A 259 -0.51 9.01 -22.61
CA THR A 259 0.31 10.21 -22.43
C THR A 259 1.31 9.99 -21.29
N HIS A 260 0.86 9.47 -20.15
CA HIS A 260 1.74 9.15 -19.02
C HIS A 260 2.83 8.13 -19.43
N TYR A 261 2.47 7.03 -20.09
CA TYR A 261 3.47 6.05 -20.57
C TYR A 261 4.47 6.65 -21.56
N GLN A 262 4.04 7.56 -22.44
CA GLN A 262 4.91 8.24 -23.38
C GLN A 262 5.90 9.16 -22.66
N GLU A 263 5.46 9.91 -21.66
CA GLU A 263 6.32 10.75 -20.83
C GLU A 263 7.37 9.90 -20.12
N LEU A 264 6.97 8.79 -19.48
CA LEU A 264 7.92 7.88 -18.81
C LEU A 264 8.91 7.25 -19.79
N ALA A 265 8.47 6.83 -20.96
CA ALA A 265 9.34 6.26 -22.00
C ALA A 265 10.38 7.30 -22.47
N LEU A 266 9.94 8.53 -22.73
CA LEU A 266 10.80 9.65 -23.12
C LEU A 266 11.86 9.92 -22.05
N THR A 267 11.45 10.07 -20.79
CA THR A 267 12.37 10.34 -19.68
C THR A 267 13.32 9.17 -19.40
N SER A 268 12.89 7.94 -19.69
CA SER A 268 13.75 6.75 -19.64
C SER A 268 14.77 6.67 -20.78
N GLY A 269 14.64 7.49 -21.83
CA GLY A 269 15.41 7.34 -23.08
C GLY A 269 15.07 6.06 -23.85
N MET A 270 13.88 5.49 -23.66
CA MET A 270 13.39 4.28 -24.33
C MET A 270 12.35 4.63 -25.39
N SER A 271 12.22 3.82 -26.43
CA SER A 271 10.99 3.87 -27.23
C SER A 271 9.80 3.44 -26.38
N LEU A 272 8.58 3.90 -26.74
CA LEU A 272 7.36 3.46 -26.07
C LEU A 272 7.24 1.93 -26.05
N SER A 273 7.70 1.26 -27.12
CA SER A 273 7.69 -0.20 -27.21
C SER A 273 8.67 -0.90 -26.28
N GLN A 274 9.90 -0.40 -26.17
CA GLN A 274 10.90 -0.91 -25.24
C GLN A 274 10.44 -0.69 -23.79
N TYR A 275 9.86 0.47 -23.51
CA TYR A 275 9.32 0.80 -22.21
C TYR A 275 8.18 -0.14 -21.83
N ALA A 276 7.16 -0.28 -22.68
CA ALA A 276 6.02 -1.17 -22.46
C ALA A 276 6.45 -2.63 -22.26
N SER A 277 7.41 -3.12 -23.04
CA SER A 277 7.98 -4.47 -22.87
C SER A 277 8.67 -4.62 -21.50
N THR A 278 9.37 -3.59 -21.04
CA THR A 278 10.05 -3.60 -19.73
C THR A 278 9.04 -3.64 -18.59
N ILE A 279 8.06 -2.73 -18.58
CA ILE A 279 7.05 -2.68 -17.50
C ILE A 279 6.08 -3.85 -17.53
N SER A 280 5.81 -4.46 -18.70
CA SER A 280 4.96 -5.66 -18.79
C SER A 280 5.50 -6.86 -18.00
N ARG A 281 6.81 -6.87 -17.71
CA ARG A 281 7.48 -7.89 -16.90
C ARG A 281 7.46 -7.58 -15.41
N ASP A 282 7.17 -6.34 -15.03
CA ASP A 282 7.03 -5.94 -13.64
C ASP A 282 5.59 -6.18 -13.18
N ARG A 283 5.39 -7.29 -12.47
CA ARG A 283 4.09 -7.71 -11.95
C ARG A 283 3.93 -7.37 -10.46
N GLY A 284 4.82 -6.55 -9.90
CA GLY A 284 4.79 -6.18 -8.48
C GLY A 284 5.15 -7.32 -7.52
N PHE A 285 5.07 -7.04 -6.21
CA PHE A 285 5.44 -7.91 -5.10
C PHE A 285 4.70 -9.25 -5.09
N LEU A 286 3.42 -9.24 -5.45
CA LEU A 286 2.58 -10.43 -5.50
C LEU A 286 2.60 -11.15 -6.86
N ASP A 287 3.36 -10.63 -7.83
CA ASP A 287 3.47 -11.16 -9.20
C ASP A 287 2.12 -11.25 -9.95
N ASP A 288 1.20 -10.33 -9.66
CA ASP A 288 -0.17 -10.32 -10.18
C ASP A 288 -0.67 -8.92 -10.57
N HIS A 289 0.23 -7.92 -10.61
CA HIS A 289 -0.14 -6.58 -11.04
C HIS A 289 -0.31 -6.51 -12.57
N GLU A 290 -1.31 -5.76 -12.99
CA GLU A 290 -1.54 -5.41 -14.38
C GLU A 290 -1.71 -3.90 -14.48
N TYR A 291 -0.89 -3.32 -15.33
CA TYR A 291 -0.87 -1.91 -15.63
C TYR A 291 -2.09 -1.54 -16.52
N PRO A 292 -2.94 -0.59 -16.09
CA PRO A 292 -4.10 -0.15 -16.86
C PRO A 292 -3.73 0.26 -18.29
N PHE A 293 -4.53 -0.16 -19.27
CA PHE A 293 -4.37 0.19 -20.70
C PHE A 293 -3.05 -0.20 -21.38
N LEU A 294 -2.10 -0.84 -20.68
CA LEU A 294 -0.80 -1.25 -21.26
C LEU A 294 -0.96 -2.16 -22.50
N HIS A 295 -1.99 -3.01 -22.51
CA HIS A 295 -2.29 -3.90 -23.62
C HIS A 295 -2.60 -3.16 -24.94
N HIS A 296 -3.11 -1.93 -24.89
CA HIS A 296 -3.34 -1.11 -26.08
C HIS A 296 -2.02 -0.71 -26.75
N ILE A 297 -0.98 -0.43 -25.95
CA ILE A 297 0.36 -0.16 -26.47
C ILE A 297 0.93 -1.43 -27.10
N VAL A 298 0.87 -2.57 -26.40
CA VAL A 298 1.40 -3.85 -26.87
C VAL A 298 0.69 -4.36 -28.13
N SER A 299 -0.61 -4.15 -28.25
CA SER A 299 -1.41 -4.60 -29.41
C SER A 299 -1.28 -3.67 -30.63
N SER A 300 -0.76 -2.46 -30.43
CA SER A 300 -0.50 -1.48 -31.49
C SER A 300 0.90 -1.61 -32.13
N MET A 301 1.72 -2.55 -31.63
CA MET A 301 3.03 -2.92 -32.18
C MET A 301 2.88 -4.07 -33.19
#